data_AF-A0A832M7A4-F1
#
_entry.id   AF-A0A832M7A4-F1
#
_cell.length_a   1.000
_cell.length_b   1.000
_cell.length_c   1.000
_cell.angle_alpha   90.00
_cell.angle_beta   90.00
_cell.angle_gamma   90.00
#
_symmetry.space_group_name_H-M   'P 1'
#
loop_
_entity.id
_entity.type
_entity.pdbx_description
1 polymer ?
#
loop_
_entity_poly.entity_id
_entity_poly.type
_entity_poly.pdbx_seq_one_letter_code
_entity_poly.pdbx_strand_id
1 'polypeptide(L)' 'MKFQDLIKLYENKKARYGTEAFRHISELLKEAKELHERDWQKSPTPNKDHEQSWRAFKGKNLEKIYELSYTFSK' A
#
# COMPACT_ATOMS: atom_id res chain seq x y z
N MET A 1 8.54 4.31 3.05
CA MET A 1 7.15 4.52 2.61
C MET A 1 6.26 4.82 3.80
N LYS A 2 5.30 5.73 3.63
CA LYS A 2 4.30 6.15 4.63
C LYS A 2 2.90 5.76 4.20
N PHE A 3 1.92 5.89 5.10
CA PHE A 3 0.52 5.59 4.77
C PHE A 3 -0.03 6.51 3.68
N GLN A 4 0.41 7.78 3.60
CA GLN A 4 0.01 8.70 2.53
C GLN A 4 0.39 8.18 1.14
N ASP A 5 1.46 7.39 1.01
CA ASP A 5 1.85 6.80 -0.27
C ASP A 5 0.85 5.72 -0.71
N LEU A 6 0.26 4.97 0.24
CA LEU A 6 -0.84 4.02 -0.04
C LEU A 6 -2.10 4.72 -0.52
N ILE A 7 -2.44 5.86 0.10
CA ILE A 7 -3.60 6.66 -0.30
C ILE A 7 -3.44 7.12 -1.74
N LYS A 8 -2.27 7.69 -2.09
CA LYS A 8 -1.98 8.14 -3.46
C LYS A 8 -2.07 6.99 -4.47
N LEU A 9 -1.52 5.81 -4.14
CA LEU A 9 -1.66 4.64 -5.01
C LEU A 9 -3.12 4.25 -5.21
N TYR A 10 -3.94 4.29 -4.15
CA TYR A 10 -5.36 3.99 -4.24
C TYR A 10 -6.12 5.03 -5.07
N GLU A 11 -5.84 6.32 -4.88
CA GLU A 11 -6.42 7.41 -5.69
C GLU A 11 -6.07 7.26 -7.17
N ASN A 12 -4.83 6.86 -7.49
CA ASN A 12 -4.43 6.56 -8.87
C ASN A 12 -5.20 5.38 -9.45
N LYS A 13 -5.41 4.30 -8.68
CA LYS A 13 -6.27 3.18 -9.09
C LYS A 13 -7.72 3.65 -9.28
N LYS A 14 -8.24 4.50 -8.40
CA LYS A 14 -9.59 5.08 -8.50
C LYS A 14 -9.74 5.96 -9.74
N ALA A 15 -8.77 6.81 -10.05
CA ALA A 15 -8.78 7.63 -11.25
C ALA A 15 -8.81 6.79 -12.53
N ARG A 16 -8.17 5.61 -12.52
CA ARG A 16 -8.10 4.70 -13.67
C ARG A 16 -9.28 3.74 -13.80
N TYR A 17 -9.77 3.21 -12.69
CA TYR A 17 -10.73 2.10 -12.66
C TYR A 17 -12.09 2.46 -12.04
N GLY A 18 -12.25 3.70 -11.54
CA GLY A 18 -13.48 4.16 -10.92
C GLY A 18 -13.87 3.33 -9.70
N THR A 19 -15.12 2.86 -9.68
CA THR A 19 -15.67 2.00 -8.62
C THR A 19 -14.98 0.64 -8.55
N GLU A 20 -14.34 0.19 -9.61
CA GLU A 20 -13.68 -1.13 -9.66
C GLU A 20 -12.26 -1.10 -9.07
N ALA A 21 -11.79 0.05 -8.56
CA ALA A 21 -10.44 0.20 -7.99
C ALA A 21 -10.13 -0.80 -6.87
N PHE A 22 -11.14 -1.21 -6.09
CA PHE A 22 -10.97 -2.22 -5.04
C PHE A 22 -10.53 -3.58 -5.59
N ARG A 23 -10.90 -3.93 -6.83
CA ARG A 23 -10.48 -5.19 -7.47
C ARG A 23 -8.99 -5.23 -7.76
N HIS A 24 -8.36 -4.06 -7.85
CA HIS A 24 -6.93 -3.90 -8.12
C HIS A 24 -6.08 -3.73 -6.85
N ILE A 25 -6.63 -4.02 -5.65
CA ILE A 25 -5.87 -3.95 -4.39
C ILE A 25 -4.63 -4.86 -4.42
N SER A 26 -4.70 -6.03 -5.07
CA SER A 26 -3.55 -6.94 -5.18
C SER A 26 -2.40 -6.31 -5.98
N GLU A 27 -2.70 -5.58 -7.06
CA GLU A 27 -1.72 -4.81 -7.84
C GLU A 27 -1.17 -3.64 -7.04
N LEU A 28 -2.05 -2.88 -6.36
CA LEU A 28 -1.67 -1.77 -5.50
C LEU A 28 -0.66 -2.24 -4.43
N LEU A 29 -0.90 -3.39 -3.81
CA LEU A 29 0.01 -3.95 -2.80
C LEU A 29 1.35 -4.39 -3.39
N LYS A 30 1.41 -4.80 -4.65
CA LYS A 30 2.69 -5.08 -5.35
C LYS A 30 3.47 -3.79 -5.56
N GLU A 31 2.84 -2.75 -6.11
CA GLU A 31 3.44 -1.43 -6.32
C GLU A 31 3.92 -0.81 -5.00
N ALA A 32 3.10 -0.92 -3.95
CA ALA A 32 3.45 -0.47 -2.60
C ALA A 32 4.66 -1.21 -2.04
N LYS A 33 4.80 -2.53 -2.29
CA LYS A 33 5.95 -3.31 -1.82
C LYS A 33 7.25 -2.82 -2.46
N GLU A 34 7.23 -2.53 -3.76
CA GLU A 34 8.39 -1.99 -4.49
C GLU A 34 8.79 -0.60 -3.96
N LEU A 35 7.81 0.29 -3.75
CA LEU A 35 8.08 1.61 -3.15
C LEU A 35 8.62 1.49 -1.72
N HIS A 36 8.05 0.59 -0.93
CA HIS A 36 8.53 0.29 0.41
C HIS A 36 9.97 -0.23 0.38
N GLU A 37 10.33 -1.11 -0.55
CA GLU A 37 11.70 -1.61 -0.73
C GLU A 37 12.69 -0.50 -1.07
N ARG A 38 12.38 0.36 -2.04
CA ARG A 38 13.24 1.49 -2.42
C ARG A 38 13.52 2.43 -1.24
N ASP A 39 12.52 2.67 -0.40
CA ASP A 39 12.72 3.49 0.80
C ASP A 39 13.46 2.75 1.92
N TRP A 40 13.16 1.46 2.10
CA TRP A 40 13.82 0.62 3.09
C TRP A 40 15.33 0.48 2.79
N GLN A 41 15.73 0.40 1.52
CA GLN A 41 17.15 0.35 1.14
C GLN A 41 17.94 1.60 1.58
N LYS A 42 17.28 2.75 1.78
CA LYS A 42 17.94 3.98 2.29
C LYS A 42 18.26 3.89 3.79
N SER A 43 17.52 3.08 4.54
CA SER A 43 17.69 2.89 5.98
C SER A 43 17.12 1.53 6.39
N PRO A 44 17.83 0.43 6.09
CA PRO A 44 17.30 -0.91 6.29
C PRO A 44 17.15 -1.24 7.77
N THR A 45 16.27 -2.20 8.08
CA THR A 45 16.16 -2.75 9.43
C THR A 45 17.49 -3.41 9.85
N PRO A 46 17.83 -3.45 11.15
CA PRO A 46 19.10 -4.02 11.61
C PRO A 46 19.37 -5.45 11.10
N ASN A 47 18.31 -6.27 11.02
CA ASN A 47 18.39 -7.66 10.55
C ASN A 47 18.37 -7.81 9.02
N LYS A 48 18.30 -6.70 8.27
CA LYS A 48 18.20 -6.65 6.80
C LYS A 48 17.06 -7.51 6.22
N ASP A 49 16.00 -7.71 7.00
CA ASP A 49 14.80 -8.45 6.58
C ASP A 49 13.72 -7.47 6.10
N HIS A 50 13.65 -7.28 4.79
CA HIS A 50 12.62 -6.45 4.16
C HIS A 50 11.24 -7.11 4.26
N GLU A 51 11.13 -8.43 4.17
CA GLU A 51 9.84 -9.13 4.24
C GLU A 51 9.19 -8.97 5.62
N GLN A 52 9.99 -9.01 6.68
CA GLN A 52 9.52 -8.72 8.04
C GLN A 52 9.03 -7.28 8.16
N SER A 53 9.82 -6.31 7.67
CA SER A 53 9.44 -4.89 7.67
C SER A 53 8.15 -4.66 6.86
N TRP A 54 8.05 -5.29 5.68
CA TRP A 54 6.90 -5.21 4.80
C TRP A 54 5.65 -5.81 5.43
N ARG A 55 5.75 -6.97 6.08
CA ARG A 55 4.63 -7.63 6.77
C ARG A 55 4.07 -6.76 7.89
N ALA A 56 4.93 -6.16 8.70
CA ALA A 56 4.52 -5.24 9.76
C ALA A 56 3.83 -3.98 9.19
N PHE A 57 4.41 -3.38 8.15
CA PHE A 57 3.82 -2.22 7.49
C PHE A 57 2.47 -2.54 6.86
N LYS A 58 2.37 -3.63 6.10
CA LYS A 58 1.12 -4.08 5.45
C LYS A 58 0.05 -4.35 6.49
N GLY A 59 0.35 -5.11 7.55
CA GLY A 59 -0.61 -5.43 8.61
C GLY A 59 -1.22 -4.18 9.26
N LYS A 60 -0.39 -3.17 9.55
CA LYS A 60 -0.84 -1.91 10.17
C LYS A 60 -1.74 -1.05 9.28
N ASN A 61 -1.65 -1.19 7.95
CA ASN A 61 -2.27 -0.26 7.00
C ASN A 61 -3.33 -0.90 6.09
N LEU A 62 -3.39 -2.23 6.01
CA LEU A 62 -4.31 -2.93 5.12
C LEU A 62 -5.78 -2.66 5.45
N GLU A 63 -6.14 -2.72 6.74
CA GLU A 63 -7.50 -2.44 7.22
C GLU A 63 -7.96 -1.03 6.78
N LYS A 64 -7.08 -0.04 6.90
CA LYS A 64 -7.35 1.34 6.48
C LYS A 64 -7.58 1.48 4.98
N ILE A 65 -6.90 0.69 4.14
CA ILE A 65 -7.15 0.68 2.69
C ILE A 65 -8.55 0.13 2.39
N TYR A 66 -8.95 -0.94 3.08
CA TYR A 66 -10.29 -1.48 2.92
C TYR A 66 -11.34 -0.45 3.37
N GLU A 67 -11.19 0.17 4.53
CA GLU A 67 -12.08 1.25 5.00
C GLU A 67 -12.21 2.39 3.99
N LEU A 68 -11.10 2.85 3.41
CA LEU A 68 -11.12 3.87 2.34
C LEU A 68 -11.94 3.38 1.14
N SER A 69 -11.73 2.13 0.70
CA SER A 69 -12.48 1.58 -0.43
C SER A 69 -13.99 1.52 -0.20
N TYR A 70 -14.44 1.18 1.01
CA TYR A 70 -15.86 1.16 1.37
C TYR A 70 -16.45 2.56 1.51
N THR A 71 -15.71 3.49 2.12
CA THR A 71 -16.17 4.88 2.33
C THR A 71 -16.39 5.60 1.00
N PHE A 72 -15.55 5.32 0.00
CA PHE A 72 -15.64 5.96 -1.31
C PHE A 72 -16.51 5.22 -2.33
N SER A 73 -17.10 4.07 -1.96
CA SER A 73 -18.06 3.33 -2.78
C SER A 73 -19.52 3.70 -2.47
N LYS A 74 -19.75 4.57 -1.47
CA LYS A 74 -21.04 5.21 -1.16
C LYS A 74 -21.09 6.59 -1.79
#